data_AF-A0A0B1TE95-F1
#
_entry.id   AF-A0A0B1TE95-F1
#
_cell.length_a   1.000
_cell.length_b   1.000
_cell.length_c   1.000
_cell.angle_alpha   90.00
_cell.angle_beta   90.00
_cell.angle_gamma   90.00
#
_symmetry.space_group_name_H-M   'P 1'
#
loop_
_entity.id
_entity.type
_entity.pdbx_description
1 polymer ?
#
loop_
_entity_poly.entity_id
_entity_poly.type
_entity_poly.pdbx_seq_one_letter_code
_entity_poly.pdbx_strand_id
1 'polypeptide(L)'
;MLGVVWPDHHVAFPDFLDATNYTAKWWISEIVKDQKNLGYDGIWIDMNEPANFGTNEEHPWYFDDPTHYNATALKCPATEEGKDAEWDMPPYKTQAVWEFGKVGRFV
;
A
#
# COMPACT_ATOMS: atom_id res chain seq x y z
N MET A 1 -8.06 5.11 2.34
CA MET A 1 -6.70 4.95 2.89
C MET A 1 -5.75 5.72 1.98
N LEU A 2 -4.80 6.46 2.57
CA LEU A 2 -3.70 7.08 1.83
C LEU A 2 -2.40 6.35 2.16
N GLY A 3 -1.52 6.18 1.18
CA GLY A 3 -0.21 5.54 1.35
C GLY A 3 0.85 6.16 0.46
N VAL A 4 2.06 5.59 0.54
CA VAL A 4 3.22 6.06 -0.22
C VAL A 4 3.72 4.94 -1.11
N VAL A 5 3.86 5.23 -2.41
CA VAL A 5 4.47 4.36 -3.43
C VAL A 5 5.29 5.27 -4.36
N TRP A 6 5.49 4.90 -5.62
CA TRP A 6 6.36 5.62 -6.55
C TRP A 6 6.05 7.11 -6.82
N PRO A 7 4.80 7.60 -6.83
CA PRO A 7 4.53 9.03 -7.01
C PRO A 7 5.00 9.88 -5.83
N ASP A 8 5.43 11.12 -6.11
CA ASP A 8 5.93 12.09 -5.11
C ASP A 8 4.89 12.49 -4.02
N HIS A 9 3.61 12.20 -4.24
CA HIS A 9 2.51 12.52 -3.34
C HIS A 9 1.81 11.26 -2.83
N HIS A 10 1.07 11.40 -1.71
CA HIS A 10 0.21 10.34 -1.22
C HIS A 10 -0.76 9.85 -2.30
N VAL A 11 -0.88 8.53 -2.40
CA VAL A 11 -1.83 7.87 -3.30
C VAL A 11 -2.98 7.27 -2.50
N ALA A 12 -4.13 7.14 -3.16
CA ALA A 12 -5.24 6.33 -2.67
C ALA A 12 -5.25 4.96 -3.35
N PHE A 13 -5.67 3.93 -2.62
CA PHE A 13 -5.83 2.58 -3.15
C PHE A 13 -7.29 2.35 -3.59
N PRO A 14 -7.56 1.99 -4.85
CA PRO A 14 -8.91 1.71 -5.32
C PRO A 14 -9.45 0.41 -4.70
N ASP A 15 -10.70 0.43 -4.26
CA ASP A 15 -11.38 -0.74 -3.72
C ASP A 15 -12.03 -1.57 -4.84
N PHE A 16 -11.35 -2.62 -5.27
CA PHE A 16 -11.85 -3.54 -6.31
C PHE A 16 -12.95 -4.50 -5.81
N LEU A 17 -13.26 -4.51 -4.51
CA LEU A 17 -14.36 -5.27 -3.93
C LEU A 17 -15.62 -4.41 -3.71
N ASP A 18 -15.61 -3.16 -4.15
CA ASP A 18 -16.75 -2.25 -4.09
C ASP A 18 -18.01 -2.88 -4.72
N ALA A 19 -19.01 -3.17 -3.88
CA ALA A 19 -20.26 -3.79 -4.26
C ALA A 19 -21.14 -2.91 -5.19
N THR A 20 -20.89 -1.60 -5.24
CA THR A 20 -21.63 -0.67 -6.10
C THR A 20 -21.08 -0.60 -7.52
N ASN A 21 -19.95 -1.26 -7.77
CA ASN A 21 -19.28 -1.34 -9.06
C ASN A 21 -18.78 0.01 -9.59
N TYR A 22 -18.59 1.01 -8.72
CA TYR A 22 -18.05 2.32 -9.12
C TYR A 22 -16.56 2.24 -9.41
N THR A 23 -15.78 1.54 -8.59
CA THR A 23 -14.34 1.39 -8.82
C THR A 23 -14.04 0.72 -10.16
N ALA A 24 -14.75 -0.35 -10.51
CA ALA A 24 -14.54 -1.05 -11.77
C ALA A 24 -14.89 -0.17 -12.98
N LYS A 25 -16.00 0.58 -12.92
CA LYS A 25 -16.39 1.54 -13.98
C LYS A 25 -15.34 2.63 -14.16
N TRP A 26 -14.86 3.20 -13.06
CA TRP A 26 -13.81 4.21 -13.07
C TRP A 26 -12.51 3.66 -13.68
N TRP A 27 -12.06 2.49 -13.24
CA TRP A 27 -10.84 1.84 -13.73
C TRP A 27 -10.88 1.58 -15.24
N ILE A 28 -11.99 1.02 -15.74
CA ILE A 28 -12.21 0.82 -17.19
C ILE A 28 -12.15 2.16 -17.93
N SER A 29 -12.79 3.21 -17.39
CA SER A 29 -12.85 4.51 -18.05
C SER A 29 -11.48 5.18 -18.19
N GLU A 30 -10.60 5.04 -17.19
CA GLU A 30 -9.24 5.58 -17.23
C GLU A 30 -8.37 4.81 -18.24
N ILE A 31 -8.45 3.48 -18.26
CA ILE A 31 -7.72 2.65 -19.26
C ILE A 31 -8.17 2.99 -20.67
N VAL A 32 -9.48 3.10 -20.92
CA VAL A 32 -10.00 3.45 -22.26
C VAL A 32 -9.56 4.86 -22.69
N LYS A 33 -9.45 5.79 -21.74
CA LYS A 33 -8.98 7.14 -22.02
C LYS A 33 -7.48 7.15 -22.34
N ASP A 34 -6.68 6.41 -21.60
CA ASP A 34 -5.23 6.33 -21.82
C ASP A 34 -4.89 5.60 -23.13
N GLN A 35 -5.56 4.46 -23.41
CA GLN A 35 -5.37 3.70 -24.65
C GLN A 35 -5.67 4.53 -25.92
N LYS A 36 -6.62 5.48 -25.84
CA LYS A 36 -6.91 6.41 -26.94
C LYS A 36 -5.76 7.37 -27.21
N ASN A 37 -4.96 7.70 -26.20
CA ASN A 37 -3.79 8.56 -26.32
C ASN A 37 -2.55 7.76 -26.74
N LEU A 38 -2.38 6.56 -26.19
CA LEU A 38 -1.27 5.65 -26.46
C LEU A 38 -1.80 4.24 -26.72
N GLY A 39 -1.68 3.74 -27.95
CA GLY A 39 -2.13 2.39 -28.28
C GLY A 39 -1.25 1.31 -27.66
N TYR A 40 -1.84 0.45 -26.83
CA TYR A 40 -1.21 -0.74 -26.26
C TYR A 40 -2.16 -1.94 -26.29
N ASP A 41 -1.58 -3.15 -26.30
CA ASP A 41 -2.30 -4.43 -26.40
C ASP A 41 -2.49 -5.14 -25.05
N GLY A 42 -1.86 -4.65 -24.00
CA GLY A 42 -1.94 -5.22 -22.66
C GLY A 42 -1.41 -4.27 -21.60
N ILE A 43 -1.73 -4.56 -20.34
CA ILE A 43 -1.26 -3.81 -19.17
C ILE A 43 -0.56 -4.77 -18.23
N TRP A 44 0.55 -4.33 -17.63
CA TRP A 44 1.18 -5.00 -16.51
C TRP A 44 0.71 -4.32 -15.22
N ILE A 45 0.04 -5.09 -14.36
CA ILE A 45 -0.36 -4.66 -13.02
C ILE A 45 0.71 -5.10 -12.02
N ASP A 46 1.31 -4.12 -11.35
CA ASP A 46 2.39 -4.29 -10.39
C ASP A 46 1.98 -3.67 -9.04
N MET A 47 2.68 -4.03 -7.96
CA MET A 47 2.51 -3.47 -6.61
C MET A 47 1.10 -3.67 -6.02
N ASN A 48 0.41 -4.74 -6.43
CA ASN A 48 -1.02 -4.97 -6.16
C ASN A 48 -1.30 -5.97 -5.03
N GLU A 49 -0.32 -6.22 -4.15
CA GLU A 49 -0.52 -6.97 -2.91
C GLU A 49 -1.60 -6.39 -1.98
N PRO A 50 -1.75 -5.05 -1.77
CA PRO A 50 -1.05 -3.86 -2.30
C PRO A 50 0.22 -3.44 -1.52
N ALA A 51 1.25 -3.00 -2.24
CA ALA A 51 2.49 -2.53 -1.63
C ALA A 51 2.38 -1.09 -1.09
N ASN A 52 3.09 -0.80 0.02
CA ASN A 52 3.15 0.54 0.62
C ASN A 52 4.52 0.76 1.28
N PHE A 53 5.23 1.81 0.88
CA PHE A 53 6.62 2.03 1.26
C PHE A 53 6.77 2.58 2.68
N GLY A 54 7.77 2.07 3.39
CA GLY A 54 8.17 2.61 4.70
C GLY A 54 7.13 2.40 5.79
N THR A 55 6.18 1.47 5.62
CA THR A 55 5.13 1.22 6.63
C THR A 55 5.76 0.98 8.00
N ASN A 56 5.31 1.74 9.01
CA ASN A 56 5.86 1.78 10.38
C ASN A 56 7.27 2.36 10.56
N GLU A 57 7.95 2.79 9.50
CA GLU A 57 9.26 3.44 9.60
C GLU A 57 9.10 4.92 9.99
N GLU A 58 9.91 5.42 10.94
CA GLU A 58 9.91 6.84 11.32
C GLU A 58 10.52 7.73 10.25
N HIS A 59 11.54 7.20 9.56
CA HIS A 59 12.33 7.95 8.58
C HIS A 59 12.67 7.00 7.41
N PRO A 60 11.71 6.72 6.52
CA PRO A 60 11.95 5.91 5.34
C PRO A 60 12.87 6.62 4.34
N TRP A 61 13.41 5.87 3.38
CA TRP A 61 14.40 6.36 2.41
C TRP A 61 13.97 7.59 1.58
N TYR A 62 12.66 7.84 1.45
CA TYR A 62 12.09 8.98 0.71
C TYR A 62 11.81 10.21 1.60
N PHE A 63 12.02 10.12 2.92
CA PHE A 63 11.56 11.16 3.86
C PHE A 63 12.27 12.50 3.69
N ASP A 64 13.56 12.49 3.35
CA ASP A 64 14.36 13.70 3.15
C ASP A 64 14.37 14.18 1.69
N ASP A 65 13.62 13.52 0.79
CA ASP A 65 13.61 13.90 -0.61
C ASP A 65 12.82 15.22 -0.80
N PRO A 66 13.46 16.28 -1.34
CA PRO A 66 12.80 17.56 -1.55
C PRO A 66 11.65 17.51 -2.57
N THR A 67 11.55 16.48 -3.42
CA THR A 67 10.41 16.31 -4.36
C THR A 67 9.22 15.63 -3.69
N HIS A 68 9.44 14.86 -2.61
CA HIS A 68 8.41 14.12 -1.90
C HIS A 68 7.82 14.94 -0.74
N TYR A 69 7.13 16.03 -1.06
CA TYR A 69 6.55 16.88 -0.02
C TYR A 69 5.42 16.16 0.73
N ASN A 70 5.47 16.22 2.07
CA ASN A 70 4.41 15.71 2.97
C ASN A 70 4.07 14.22 2.84
N ALA A 71 4.91 13.40 2.20
CA ALA A 71 4.72 11.95 2.13
C ALA A 71 5.06 11.29 3.47
N THR A 72 4.13 11.33 4.43
CA THR A 72 4.27 10.60 5.68
C THR A 72 3.97 9.12 5.49
N ALA A 73 4.84 8.28 6.05
CA ALA A 73 4.67 6.83 6.00
C ALA A 73 3.39 6.39 6.72
N LEU A 74 2.77 5.32 6.22
CA LEU A 74 1.63 4.71 6.89
C LEU A 74 2.08 4.10 8.22
N LYS A 75 1.33 4.38 9.29
CA LYS A 75 1.54 3.80 10.63
C LYS A 75 0.38 2.89 10.97
N CYS A 76 0.68 1.62 11.21
CA CYS A 76 -0.28 0.65 11.70
C CYS A 76 -0.46 0.84 13.22
N PRO A 77 -1.69 0.82 13.74
CA PRO A 77 -1.95 0.78 15.16
C PRO A 77 -1.53 -0.58 15.75
N ALA A 78 -0.26 -0.74 16.07
CA ALA A 78 0.30 -2.00 16.59
C ALA A 78 0.45 -2.01 18.13
N THR A 79 -0.21 -1.09 18.84
CA THR A 79 -0.18 -1.07 20.31
C THR A 79 -0.94 -2.28 20.86
N GLU A 80 -0.28 -3.12 21.68
CA GLU A 80 -0.94 -4.24 22.36
C GLU A 80 -2.13 -3.72 23.19
N GLU A 81 -3.28 -4.39 23.07
CA GLU A 81 -4.56 -4.00 23.69
C GLU A 81 -5.16 -2.66 23.19
N GLY A 82 -4.58 -2.05 22.14
CA GLY A 82 -5.16 -0.90 21.47
C GLY A 82 -6.45 -1.28 20.74
N LYS A 83 -7.50 -0.48 20.91
CA LYS A 83 -8.78 -0.69 20.22
C LYS A 83 -8.61 -0.73 18.69
N ASP A 84 -7.71 0.10 18.16
CA ASP A 84 -7.45 0.19 16.72
C ASP A 84 -6.53 -0.96 16.23
N ALA A 85 -5.91 -1.72 17.14
CA ALA A 85 -5.02 -2.84 16.85
C ALA A 85 -5.75 -4.19 16.73
N GLU A 86 -7.05 -4.26 17.00
CA GLU A 86 -7.82 -5.52 17.06
C GLU A 86 -7.64 -6.39 15.80
N TRP A 87 -7.62 -5.75 14.62
CA TRP A 87 -7.48 -6.44 13.34
C TRP A 87 -6.03 -6.62 12.89
N ASP A 88 -5.14 -5.72 13.34
CA ASP A 88 -3.72 -5.74 12.98
C ASP A 88 -2.90 -6.65 13.93
N MET A 89 -3.43 -7.00 15.11
CA MET A 89 -2.82 -7.85 16.13
C MET A 89 -3.78 -9.00 16.53
N PRO A 90 -3.91 -10.05 15.70
CA PRO A 90 -4.83 -11.15 15.97
C PRO A 90 -4.45 -11.92 17.25
N PRO A 91 -5.41 -12.57 17.94
CA PRO A 91 -5.15 -13.35 19.16
C PRO A 91 -4.10 -14.45 19.01
N TYR A 92 -3.90 -14.94 17.78
CA TYR A 92 -2.91 -15.95 17.44
C TYR A 92 -1.91 -15.37 16.45
N LYS A 93 -0.71 -15.04 16.93
CA LYS A 93 0.40 -14.52 16.11
C LYS A 93 0.91 -15.62 15.15
N THR A 94 1.11 -15.29 13.88
CA THR A 94 1.72 -16.21 12.91
C THR A 94 3.19 -16.45 13.23
N GLN A 95 3.79 -17.52 12.68
CA GLN A 95 5.23 -17.79 12.85
C GLN A 95 6.10 -16.61 12.39
N ALA A 96 5.68 -15.88 11.35
CA ALA A 96 6.41 -14.72 10.83
C ALA A 96 6.63 -13.62 11.89
N VAL A 97 5.68 -13.41 12.82
CA VAL A 97 5.81 -12.41 13.89
C VAL A 97 6.99 -12.75 14.81
N TRP A 98 7.26 -14.03 15.03
CA TRP A 98 8.35 -14.47 15.90
C TRP A 98 9.71 -14.48 15.19
N GLU A 99 9.73 -14.47 13.86
CA GLU A 99 10.95 -14.44 13.04
C GLU A 99 11.31 -13.03 12.55
N PHE A 100 10.36 -12.09 12.56
CA PHE A 100 10.59 -10.71 12.13
C PHE A 100 11.70 -10.03 12.94
N GLY A 101 12.69 -9.46 12.24
CA GLY A 101 13.84 -8.78 12.83
C GLY A 101 14.97 -9.70 13.33
N LYS A 102 14.81 -11.04 13.28
CA LYS A 102 15.91 -11.96 13.58
C LYS A 102 16.83 -12.08 12.36
N VAL A 103 18.08 -11.65 12.51
CA VAL A 103 19.10 -11.83 11.47
C VAL A 103 19.50 -13.30 11.42
N GLY A 104 19.20 -13.99 10.31
CA GLY A 104 19.85 -15.26 9.97
C GLY A 104 18.99 -16.54 9.95
N ARG A 105 17.68 -16.49 9.71
CA ARG A 105 16.90 -17.72 9.52
C ARG A 105 15.87 -17.65 8.40
N PHE A 106 16.37 -17.63 7.17
CA PHE A 106 15.62 -18.10 6.01
C PHE A 106 16.23 -19.43 5.61
N VAL A 107 15.44 -20.51 5.72
CA VAL A 107 15.74 -21.81 5.11
C VAL A 107 14.86 -21.94 3.88
#